data_AF-A0A8T9MXE0-F1
#
_entry.id   AF-A0A8T9MXE0-F1
#
_cell.length_a   1.000
_cell.length_b   1.000
_cell.length_c   1.000
_cell.angle_alpha   90.00
_cell.angle_beta   90.00
_cell.angle_gamma   90.00
#
_symmetry.space_group_name_H-M   'P 1'
#
loop_
_entity.id
_entity.type
_entity.pdbx_description
1 polymer ?
#
loop_
_entity_poly.entity_id
_entity_poly.type
_entity_poly.pdbx_seq_one_letter_code
_entity_poly.pdbx_strand_id
1 'polypeptide(L)' 'MSNLIQMLLSIKNPKNQFIERPELIQGYTEDEIRQIEQKYNFPIHGQLKELLMTMGKCSGGLLFGEDIYI' A
#
# COMPACT_ATOMS: atom_id res chain seq x y z
N MET A 1 5.18 -17.26 -1.93
CA MET A 1 4.64 -15.89 -2.09
C MET A 1 3.23 -16.03 -2.65
N SER A 2 2.21 -15.37 -2.09
CA SER A 2 0.82 -15.54 -2.53
C SER A 2 0.62 -15.06 -3.97
N ASN A 3 -0.39 -15.60 -4.68
CA ASN A 3 -0.75 -15.15 -6.04
C ASN A 3 -1.08 -13.65 -6.06
N LEU A 4 -1.68 -13.14 -4.98
CA LEU A 4 -1.99 -11.73 -4.82
C LEU A 4 -0.70 -10.89 -4.74
N ILE A 5 0.25 -11.24 -3.86
CA ILE A 5 1.50 -10.47 -3.73
C ILE A 5 2.27 -10.44 -5.06
N GLN A 6 2.32 -11.55 -5.80
CA GLN A 6 2.96 -11.57 -7.13
C GLN A 6 2.29 -10.62 -8.12
N MET A 7 0.96 -10.59 -8.14
CA MET A 7 0.20 -9.65 -8.96
C MET A 7 0.45 -8.18 -8.54
N LEU A 8 0.44 -7.89 -7.24
CA LEU A 8 0.68 -6.52 -6.75
C LEU A 8 2.10 -6.03 -7.09
N LEU A 9 3.10 -6.91 -6.98
CA LEU A 9 4.48 -6.59 -7.36
C LEU A 9 4.65 -6.39 -8.88
N SER A 10 3.89 -7.13 -9.71
CA SER A 10 3.93 -6.92 -11.17
C SER A 10 3.26 -5.60 -11.58
N ILE A 11 2.23 -5.16 -10.86
CA ILE A 11 1.61 -3.84 -11.01
C ILE A 11 2.60 -2.73 -10.62
N LYS A 12 3.31 -2.90 -9.50
CA LYS A 12 4.32 -1.94 -9.01
C LYS A 12 5.61 -1.89 -9.85
N ASN A 13 5.72 -2.69 -10.90
CA ASN A 13 6.94 -2.74 -11.70
C ASN A 13 7.13 -1.40 -12.46
N PRO A 14 8.30 -0.75 -12.40
CA PRO A 14 8.55 0.48 -13.17
C PRO A 14 8.40 0.34 -14.69
N LYS A 15 8.46 -0.88 -15.22
CA LYS A 15 8.19 -1.16 -16.64
C LYS A 15 6.68 -1.21 -16.96
N ASN A 16 5.83 -1.24 -15.94
CA ASN A 16 4.39 -1.16 -16.09
C ASN A 16 3.99 0.30 -16.27
N GLN A 17 3.57 0.67 -17.47
CA GLN A 17 3.22 2.05 -17.83
C GLN A 17 1.87 2.52 -17.24
N PHE A 18 1.19 1.67 -16.46
CA PHE A 18 -0.10 2.00 -15.87
C PHE A 18 0.00 2.94 -14.66
N ILE A 19 1.11 2.89 -13.93
CA ILE A 19 1.35 3.73 -12.75
C ILE A 19 2.49 4.68 -13.06
N GLU A 20 2.22 5.99 -12.99
CA GLU A 20 3.18 7.03 -13.32
C GLU A 20 4.37 7.07 -12.35
N ARG A 21 4.11 6.82 -11.05
CA ARG A 21 5.11 6.91 -9.97
C ARG A 21 5.12 5.68 -9.06
N PRO A 22 5.48 4.50 -9.57
CA PRO A 22 5.47 3.25 -8.80
C PRO A 22 6.47 3.26 -7.64
N GLU A 23 7.49 4.12 -7.68
CA GLU A 23 8.47 4.33 -6.61
C GLU A 23 7.86 4.93 -5.34
N LEU A 24 6.74 5.65 -5.46
CA LEU A 24 6.02 6.21 -4.31
C LEU A 24 5.13 5.20 -3.59
N ILE A 25 4.91 4.02 -4.19
CA ILE A 25 4.09 2.97 -3.60
C ILE A 25 4.91 2.19 -2.59
N GLN A 26 4.49 2.28 -1.32
CA GLN A 26 5.08 1.56 -0.21
C GLN A 26 4.02 0.72 0.53
N GLY A 27 4.49 -0.32 1.20
CA GLY A 27 3.68 -1.11 2.11
C GLY A 27 3.68 -0.53 3.52
N TYR A 28 2.63 -0.81 4.29
CA TYR A 28 2.71 -0.68 5.75
C TYR A 28 3.57 -1.80 6.34
N THR A 29 4.32 -1.46 7.37
CA THR A 29 5.01 -2.44 8.22
C THR A 29 4.01 -3.16 9.15
N GLU A 30 4.40 -4.30 9.72
CA GLU A 30 3.59 -5.00 10.73
C GLU A 30 3.18 -4.09 11.90
N ASP A 31 4.08 -3.22 12.36
CA ASP A 31 3.80 -2.31 13.48
C ASP A 31 2.82 -1.21 13.09
N GLU A 32 2.90 -0.70 11.86
CA GLU A 32 1.91 0.25 11.34
C GLU A 32 0.55 -0.39 11.16
N ILE A 33 0.49 -1.65 10.69
CA ILE A 33 -0.76 -2.42 10.64
C ILE A 33 -1.36 -2.53 12.03
N ARG A 34 -0.58 -2.91 13.06
CA ARG A 34 -1.07 -2.98 14.45
C ARG A 34 -1.63 -1.65 14.96
N GLN A 35 -0.98 -0.54 14.63
CA GLN A 35 -1.47 0.79 15.00
C GLN A 35 -2.81 1.11 14.31
N ILE A 36 -2.97 0.74 13.04
CA ILE A 36 -4.24 0.90 12.30
C ILE A 36 -5.33 0.03 12.94
N GLU A 37 -5.04 -1.25 13.23
CA GLU A 37 -5.98 -2.16 13.88
C GLU A 37 -6.47 -1.61 15.23
N GLN A 38 -5.56 -1.08 16.05
CA GLN A 38 -5.88 -0.45 17.33
C GLN A 38 -6.71 0.83 17.16
N LYS A 39 -6.32 1.70 16.24
CA LYS A 39 -6.98 2.99 16.01
C LYS A 39 -8.43 2.82 15.57
N TYR A 40 -8.71 1.85 14.70
CA TYR A 40 -10.05 1.62 14.16
C TYR A 40 -10.79 0.46 14.84
N ASN A 41 -10.17 -0.18 15.84
CA ASN A 41 -10.68 -1.38 16.52
C ASN A 41 -11.18 -2.45 15.52
N PHE A 42 -10.38 -2.70 14.48
CA PHE A 42 -10.74 -3.58 13.37
C PHE A 42 -9.55 -4.49 13.00
N PRO A 43 -9.74 -5.82 12.97
CA PRO A 43 -8.66 -6.75 12.66
C PRO A 43 -8.33 -6.75 11.15
N ILE A 44 -7.05 -6.70 10.83
CA ILE A 44 -6.52 -6.71 9.45
C ILE A 44 -5.81 -8.04 9.22
N HIS A 45 -6.40 -8.88 8.38
CA HIS A 45 -5.87 -10.22 8.08
C HIS A 45 -6.08 -10.63 6.62
N GLY A 46 -5.51 -11.78 6.25
CA GLY A 46 -5.66 -12.37 4.93
C GLY A 46 -5.21 -11.43 3.81
N GLN A 47 -5.97 -11.43 2.70
CA GLN A 47 -5.64 -10.64 1.51
C GLN A 47 -5.65 -9.12 1.74
N LEU A 48 -6.45 -8.62 2.68
CA LEU A 48 -6.44 -7.20 3.04
C LEU A 48 -5.08 -6.81 3.67
N LYS A 49 -4.55 -7.66 4.56
CA LYS A 49 -3.21 -7.46 5.14
C LYS A 49 -2.14 -7.51 4.04
N GLU A 50 -2.22 -8.49 3.14
CA GLU A 50 -1.28 -8.60 2.01
C GLU A 50 -1.28 -7.36 1.11
N LEU A 51 -2.47 -6.81 0.81
CA LEU A 51 -2.62 -5.58 0.04
C LEU A 51 -1.99 -4.38 0.75
N LEU A 52 -2.35 -4.16 2.01
CA LEU A 52 -1.87 -3.02 2.80
C LEU A 52 -0.35 -3.07 3.03
N MET A 53 0.19 -4.26 3.26
CA MET A 53 1.63 -4.45 3.43
C MET A 53 2.42 -4.40 2.12
N THR A 54 1.76 -4.45 0.96
CA THR A 54 2.44 -4.35 -0.35
C THR A 54 2.28 -2.97 -0.99
N MET A 55 1.10 -2.35 -0.84
CA MET A 55 0.71 -1.12 -1.55
C MET A 55 -0.04 -0.10 -0.69
N GLY A 56 -0.16 -0.31 0.63
CA GLY A 56 -1.07 0.47 1.48
C GLY A 56 -0.72 1.95 1.64
N LYS A 57 0.54 2.34 1.42
CA LYS A 57 0.98 3.74 1.34
C LYS A 57 1.10 4.12 -0.13
N CYS A 58 -0.01 4.51 -0.71
CA CYS A 58 -0.11 5.01 -2.07
C CYS A 58 -1.09 6.18 -2.07
N SER A 59 -0.71 7.33 -2.63
CA SER A 59 -1.62 8.48 -2.75
C SER A 59 -2.68 8.28 -3.84
N GLY A 60 -2.60 7.22 -4.64
CA GLY A 60 -3.49 6.97 -5.78
C GLY A 60 -3.43 8.05 -6.85
N GLY A 61 -2.38 8.87 -6.87
CA GLY A 61 -2.30 10.05 -7.74
C GLY A 61 -3.23 11.19 -7.35
N LEU A 62 -3.95 11.11 -6.22
CA LEU A 62 -4.74 12.25 -5.72
C LEU A 62 -3.86 13.31 -5.08
N LEU A 63 -2.77 12.89 -4.44
CA LEU A 63 -1.89 13.77 -3.68
C LEU A 63 -0.58 13.91 -4.46
N PHE A 64 -0.57 14.82 -5.42
CA PHE A 64 0.66 15.31 -6.03
C PHE A 64 1.37 16.22 -5.03
N GLY A 65 2.11 15.63 -4.10
CA GLY A 65 3.36 16.19 -3.56
C GLY A 65 3.39 17.65 -3.08
N GLU A 66 2.32 18.21 -2.54
CA GLU A 66 2.42 19.40 -1.68
C GLU A 66 1.68 19.12 -0.37
N ASP A 67 2.38 19.40 0.73
CA ASP A 67 2.08 19.00 2.10
C ASP A 67 0.60 19.19 2.48
N ILE A 68 -0.09 18.09 2.80
CA ILE A 68 -1.33 18.18 3.55
C ILE A 68 -0.94 18.40 5.01
N TYR A 69 -1.01 19.65 5.45
CA TYR A 69 -1.21 19.97 6.85
C TYR A 69 -2.63 19.54 7.23
N ILE A 70 -2.74 18.41 7.94
CA ILE A 70 -3.96 18.02 8.68
C ILE A 70 -3.90 18.67 10.05
#